data_AF-A0A7W6KNA5-F1
#
_entry.id   AF-A0A7W6KNA5-F1
#
_cell.length_a   1.000
_cell.length_b   1.000
_cell.length_c   1.000
_cell.angle_alpha   90.00
_cell.angle_beta   90.00
_cell.angle_gamma   90.00
#
_symmetry.space_group_name_H-M   'P 1'
#
loop_
_entity.id
_entity.type
_entity.pdbx_description
1 polymer ?
#
loop_
_entity_poly.entity_id
_entity_poly.type
_entity_poly.pdbx_seq_one_letter_code
_entity_poly.pdbx_strand_id
1 'polypeptide(L)'
;MTIPMTAKRNLIIQASQAAAEARDQADVDDIDPIDVYTVADRLGLRVRFLKVSMEGLYKKGPPAITFLSSLRPVPRRAFTCGHELGHHWFGHGSTIDELKEDERKSSDKPEEILADAFSSFLLMPSIGIRRAFASRKWDISAPSPLQIATVASEFGVGYGTLISHLTYVLHHIGEEQRTALLKTKPQQIRRSIIADDTLTALPVFDGHSLTSTVDLDIGNGIALPKLSEIKGEGLDYLQDGGDFAIYKATKRTKLKVRAGLRQMTVRIGPTEYEGLMKHRHVEEENDD
;
A
#
# COMPACT_ATOMS: atom_id res chain seq x y z
N MET A 1 -27.22 -4.89 11.94
CA MET A 1 -27.26 -4.38 13.33
C MET A 1 -26.00 -3.55 13.51
N THR A 2 -26.13 -2.24 13.70
CA THR A 2 -24.99 -1.32 13.71
C THR A 2 -24.18 -1.49 15.00
N ILE A 3 -22.87 -1.70 14.91
CA ILE A 3 -22.01 -1.89 16.09
C ILE A 3 -21.96 -0.56 16.89
N PRO A 4 -22.14 -0.59 18.22
CA PRO A 4 -22.00 0.60 19.07
C PRO A 4 -20.61 1.26 18.91
N MET A 5 -20.56 2.59 18.91
CA MET A 5 -19.31 3.35 18.75
C MET A 5 -18.21 2.96 19.75
N THR A 6 -18.58 2.63 20.98
CA THR A 6 -17.64 2.17 22.02
C THR A 6 -17.02 0.82 21.69
N ALA A 7 -17.81 -0.12 21.15
CA ALA A 7 -17.32 -1.42 20.70
C ALA A 7 -16.39 -1.29 19.49
N LYS A 8 -16.73 -0.41 18.53
CA LYS A 8 -15.86 -0.12 17.38
C LYS A 8 -14.51 0.47 17.80
N ARG A 9 -14.50 1.36 18.80
CA ARG A 9 -13.26 1.94 19.34
C ARG A 9 -12.35 0.88 19.97
N ASN A 10 -12.93 -0.07 20.70
CA ASN A 10 -12.15 -1.16 21.30
C ASN A 10 -11.49 -2.06 20.23
N LEU A 11 -12.20 -2.36 19.14
CA LEU A 11 -11.62 -3.10 18.01
C LEU A 11 -10.45 -2.35 17.38
N ILE A 12 -10.57 -1.03 17.20
CA ILE A 12 -9.47 -0.20 16.65
C ILE A 12 -8.23 -0.23 17.57
N ILE A 13 -8.42 -0.17 18.88
CA ILE A 13 -7.30 -0.26 19.85
C ILE A 13 -6.64 -1.63 19.78
N GLN A 14 -7.44 -2.70 19.78
CA GLN A 14 -6.94 -4.07 19.64
C GLN A 14 -6.16 -4.27 18.33
N ALA A 15 -6.69 -3.77 17.22
CA ALA A 15 -6.01 -3.80 15.92
C ALA A 15 -4.68 -3.03 15.93
N SER A 16 -4.62 -1.87 16.61
CA SER A 16 -3.39 -1.09 16.74
C SER A 16 -2.30 -1.85 17.50
N GLN A 17 -2.67 -2.55 18.57
CA GLN A 17 -1.74 -3.36 19.36
C GLN A 17 -1.24 -4.55 18.56
N ALA A 18 -2.16 -5.30 17.95
CA ALA A 18 -1.83 -6.43 17.09
C ALA A 18 -0.95 -6.04 15.90
N ALA A 19 -1.18 -4.88 15.29
CA ALA A 19 -0.35 -4.40 14.19
C ALA A 19 1.09 -4.08 14.64
N ALA A 20 1.27 -3.54 15.85
CA ALA A 20 2.61 -3.32 16.42
C ALA A 20 3.31 -4.66 16.73
N GLU A 21 2.60 -5.60 17.35
CA GLU A 21 3.11 -6.96 17.61
C GLU A 21 3.50 -7.68 16.31
N ALA A 22 2.71 -7.53 15.25
CA ALA A 22 3.01 -8.11 13.95
C ALA A 22 4.27 -7.51 13.31
N ARG A 23 4.54 -6.21 13.52
CA ARG A 23 5.77 -5.56 13.04
C ARG A 23 7.00 -6.05 13.81
N ASP A 24 6.89 -6.12 15.13
CA ASP A 24 7.94 -6.67 16.00
C ASP A 24 8.26 -8.14 15.64
N GLN A 25 7.24 -8.99 15.53
CA GLN A 25 7.42 -10.39 15.15
C GLN A 25 7.97 -10.58 13.73
N ALA A 26 7.68 -9.64 12.82
CA ALA A 26 8.22 -9.65 11.47
C ALA A 26 9.63 -9.01 11.38
N ASP A 27 10.22 -8.54 12.48
CA ASP A 27 11.52 -7.84 12.52
C ASP A 27 11.57 -6.68 11.50
N VAL A 28 10.59 -5.78 11.61
CA VAL A 28 10.54 -4.53 10.84
C VAL A 28 10.38 -3.34 11.79
N ASP A 29 10.90 -2.18 11.40
CA ASP A 29 10.81 -0.94 12.17
C ASP A 29 9.34 -0.56 12.47
N ASP A 30 9.06 0.18 13.55
CA ASP A 30 7.69 0.56 13.95
C ASP A 30 7.17 1.86 13.28
N ILE A 31 8.03 2.57 12.55
CA ILE A 31 7.78 3.93 12.05
C ILE A 31 7.85 3.95 10.51
N ASP A 32 8.79 3.22 9.92
CA ASP A 32 9.10 3.29 8.49
C ASP A 32 8.10 2.48 7.62
N PRO A 33 7.91 2.83 6.34
CA PRO A 33 7.09 2.02 5.44
C PRO A 33 7.59 0.57 5.33
N ILE A 34 6.67 -0.38 5.14
CA ILE A 34 6.99 -1.81 5.05
C ILE A 34 6.65 -2.39 3.67
N ASP A 35 7.35 -3.45 3.29
CA ASP A 35 6.91 -4.36 2.24
C ASP A 35 5.97 -5.40 2.84
N VAL A 36 4.67 -5.11 2.79
CA VAL A 36 3.62 -5.95 3.42
C VAL A 36 3.65 -7.40 2.95
N TYR A 37 4.11 -7.67 1.73
CA TYR A 37 4.19 -9.02 1.22
C TYR A 37 5.31 -9.82 1.86
N THR A 38 6.46 -9.17 2.12
CA THR A 38 7.56 -9.77 2.87
C THR A 38 7.16 -9.98 4.33
N VAL A 39 6.44 -9.01 4.92
CA VAL A 39 5.89 -9.16 6.28
C VAL A 39 4.92 -10.33 6.37
N ALA A 40 3.99 -10.46 5.42
CA ALA A 40 3.06 -11.59 5.38
C ALA A 40 3.81 -12.94 5.31
N ASP A 41 4.82 -13.06 4.43
CA ASP A 41 5.61 -14.28 4.29
C ASP A 41 6.38 -14.63 5.58
N ARG A 42 7.00 -13.63 6.23
CA ARG A 42 7.68 -13.79 7.53
C ARG A 42 6.74 -14.25 8.65
N LEU A 43 5.48 -13.82 8.61
CA LEU A 43 4.45 -14.21 9.56
C LEU A 43 3.71 -15.49 9.15
N GLY A 44 4.19 -16.22 8.13
CA GLY A 44 3.67 -17.54 7.75
C GLY A 44 2.49 -17.50 6.77
N LEU A 45 2.15 -16.34 6.22
CA LEU A 45 1.10 -16.18 5.21
C LEU A 45 1.71 -16.05 3.80
N ARG A 46 1.57 -17.10 2.99
CA ARG A 46 2.03 -17.06 1.59
C ARG A 46 1.14 -16.17 0.74
N VAL A 47 1.74 -15.37 -0.13
CA VAL A 47 1.01 -14.47 -1.05
C VAL A 47 1.05 -15.01 -2.48
N ARG A 48 -0.13 -15.17 -3.09
CA ARG A 48 -0.29 -15.52 -4.50
C ARG A 48 -1.18 -14.51 -5.21
N PHE A 49 -0.79 -14.11 -6.41
CA PHE A 49 -1.62 -13.30 -7.30
C PHE A 49 -2.38 -14.16 -8.28
N LEU A 50 -3.61 -13.76 -8.57
CA LEU A 50 -4.50 -14.39 -9.55
C LEU A 50 -5.14 -13.30 -10.43
N LYS A 51 -5.36 -13.61 -11.70
CA LYS A 51 -6.08 -12.72 -12.63
C LYS A 51 -7.59 -12.94 -12.55
N VAL A 52 -8.18 -12.56 -11.41
CA VAL A 52 -9.63 -12.75 -11.13
C VAL A 52 -10.24 -11.49 -10.56
N SER A 53 -11.53 -11.26 -10.85
CA SER A 53 -12.29 -10.11 -10.35
C SER A 53 -12.81 -10.37 -8.92
N MET A 54 -11.90 -10.33 -7.95
CA MET A 54 -12.17 -10.38 -6.50
C MET A 54 -11.23 -9.38 -5.79
N GLU A 55 -11.45 -9.10 -4.51
CA GLU A 55 -10.49 -8.29 -3.73
C GLU A 55 -9.33 -9.17 -3.25
N GLY A 56 -9.64 -10.06 -2.29
CA GLY A 56 -8.71 -10.96 -1.66
C GLY A 56 -9.45 -12.18 -1.07
N LEU A 57 -8.71 -13.25 -0.85
CA LEU A 57 -9.21 -14.44 -0.16
C LEU A 57 -8.09 -15.02 0.71
N TYR A 58 -8.32 -15.04 2.01
CA TYR A 58 -7.54 -15.82 2.94
C TYR A 58 -8.03 -17.27 3.00
N LYS A 59 -7.08 -18.21 2.89
CA LYS A 59 -7.29 -19.64 3.14
C LYS A 59 -6.42 -20.10 4.30
N LYS A 60 -7.07 -20.50 5.39
CA LYS A 60 -6.44 -21.13 6.55
C LYS A 60 -5.96 -22.55 6.22
N GLY A 61 -4.84 -22.97 6.81
CA GLY A 61 -4.32 -24.34 6.68
C GLY A 61 -2.78 -24.39 6.66
N PRO A 62 -2.18 -25.58 6.53
CA PRO A 62 -0.76 -25.75 6.27
C PRO A 62 -0.52 -26.03 4.76
N PRO A 63 0.04 -25.08 3.98
CA PRO A 63 0.41 -23.71 4.33
C PRO A 63 -0.79 -22.75 4.31
N ALA A 64 -0.71 -21.68 5.10
CA ALA A 64 -1.67 -20.59 5.03
C ALA A 64 -1.35 -19.75 3.79
N ILE A 65 -2.39 -19.37 3.05
CA ILE A 65 -2.23 -18.66 1.78
C ILE A 65 -3.29 -17.58 1.62
N THR A 66 -2.88 -16.43 1.10
CA THR A 66 -3.78 -15.40 0.61
C THR A 66 -3.67 -15.27 -0.90
N PHE A 67 -4.83 -15.09 -1.54
CA PHE A 67 -4.95 -14.83 -2.96
C PHE A 67 -5.35 -13.37 -3.16
N LEU A 68 -4.57 -12.65 -3.96
CA LEU A 68 -4.82 -11.24 -4.27
C LEU A 68 -5.11 -11.08 -5.76
N SER A 69 -6.08 -10.25 -6.11
CA SER A 69 -6.33 -9.95 -7.52
C SER A 69 -5.24 -9.07 -8.11
N SER A 70 -4.64 -9.53 -9.21
CA SER A 70 -3.67 -8.75 -9.98
C SER A 70 -4.30 -7.65 -10.84
N LEU A 71 -5.64 -7.64 -10.95
CA LEU A 71 -6.43 -6.61 -11.65
C LEU A 71 -6.61 -5.32 -10.82
N ARG A 72 -6.19 -5.33 -9.56
CA ARG A 72 -6.28 -4.17 -8.66
C ARG A 72 -4.97 -3.36 -8.68
N PRO A 73 -5.03 -2.01 -8.55
CA PRO A 73 -3.83 -1.18 -8.45
C PRO A 73 -2.89 -1.64 -7.33
N VAL A 74 -1.57 -1.42 -7.48
CA VAL A 74 -0.55 -1.79 -6.46
C VAL A 74 -0.96 -1.43 -5.03
N PRO A 75 -1.38 -0.17 -4.72
CA PRO A 75 -1.67 0.20 -3.34
C PRO A 75 -2.91 -0.50 -2.78
N ARG A 76 -3.86 -0.86 -3.65
CA ARG A 76 -5.04 -1.63 -3.24
C ARG A 76 -4.66 -3.06 -2.89
N ARG A 77 -3.79 -3.69 -3.69
CA ARG A 77 -3.25 -5.04 -3.42
C ARG A 77 -2.47 -5.08 -2.11
N ALA A 78 -1.67 -4.06 -1.82
CA ALA A 78 -0.93 -3.96 -0.56
C ALA A 78 -1.88 -3.88 0.65
N PHE A 79 -2.89 -3.01 0.58
CA PHE A 79 -3.90 -2.91 1.65
C PHE A 79 -4.70 -4.20 1.85
N THR A 80 -5.12 -4.85 0.76
CA THR A 80 -5.79 -6.15 0.84
C THR A 80 -4.87 -7.20 1.45
N CYS A 81 -3.58 -7.24 1.09
CA CYS A 81 -2.63 -8.16 1.74
C CYS A 81 -2.57 -7.97 3.26
N GLY A 82 -2.51 -6.71 3.73
CA GLY A 82 -2.54 -6.40 5.16
C GLY A 82 -3.86 -6.81 5.83
N HIS A 83 -4.99 -6.68 5.12
CA HIS A 83 -6.31 -7.09 5.62
C HIS A 83 -6.40 -8.61 5.78
N GLU A 84 -5.99 -9.37 4.76
CA GLU A 84 -5.97 -10.83 4.81
C GLU A 84 -4.95 -11.36 5.84
N LEU A 85 -3.84 -10.64 6.04
CA LEU A 85 -2.92 -10.89 7.14
C LEU A 85 -3.56 -10.63 8.51
N GLY A 86 -4.43 -9.63 8.63
CA GLY A 86 -5.24 -9.42 9.83
C GLY A 86 -6.13 -10.62 10.14
N HIS A 87 -6.84 -11.14 9.15
CA HIS A 87 -7.61 -12.39 9.32
C HIS A 87 -6.72 -13.55 9.77
N HIS A 88 -5.54 -13.70 9.17
CA HIS A 88 -4.59 -14.72 9.59
C HIS A 88 -4.14 -14.55 11.04
N TRP A 89 -3.77 -13.33 11.44
CA TRP A 89 -3.27 -12.97 12.77
C TRP A 89 -4.30 -13.28 13.86
N PHE A 90 -5.54 -12.87 13.66
CA PHE A 90 -6.62 -13.12 14.62
C PHE A 90 -7.21 -14.54 14.52
N GLY A 91 -6.68 -15.37 13.62
CA GLY A 91 -7.15 -16.74 13.44
C GLY A 91 -8.57 -16.83 12.87
N HIS A 92 -9.10 -15.73 12.31
CA HIS A 92 -10.33 -15.71 11.53
C HIS A 92 -10.22 -16.73 10.39
N GLY A 93 -11.32 -17.17 9.82
CA GLY A 93 -11.25 -18.11 8.71
C GLY A 93 -12.58 -18.27 8.01
N SER A 94 -12.50 -18.63 6.74
CA SER A 94 -13.62 -19.12 5.94
C SER A 94 -13.37 -20.59 5.65
N THR A 95 -14.22 -21.44 6.21
CA THR A 95 -14.44 -22.79 5.72
C THR A 95 -15.21 -22.69 4.40
N ILE A 96 -15.06 -23.64 3.48
CA ILE A 96 -15.83 -23.67 2.22
C ILE A 96 -17.36 -23.63 2.48
N ASP A 97 -17.80 -24.08 3.65
CA ASP A 97 -19.19 -24.01 4.08
C ASP A 97 -19.63 -22.59 4.51
N GLU A 98 -18.75 -21.78 5.12
CA GLU A 98 -19.06 -20.40 5.54
C GLU A 98 -19.17 -19.44 4.34
N LEU A 99 -18.46 -19.73 3.25
CA LEU A 99 -18.57 -18.97 1.99
C LEU A 99 -19.95 -19.07 1.32
N LYS A 100 -20.77 -20.07 1.67
CA LYS A 100 -22.14 -20.22 1.16
C LYS A 100 -23.17 -19.49 2.01
N GLU A 101 -22.89 -19.25 3.30
CA GLU A 101 -23.80 -18.51 4.19
C GLU A 101 -23.52 -17.00 4.17
N ASP A 102 -22.28 -16.59 3.86
CA ASP A 102 -21.84 -15.19 3.86
C ASP A 102 -21.88 -14.50 2.49
N GLU A 103 -23.03 -14.52 1.83
CA GLU A 103 -23.24 -13.78 0.56
C GLU A 103 -23.14 -12.25 0.71
N ARG A 104 -22.87 -11.72 1.91
CA ARG A 104 -22.46 -10.33 2.12
C ARG A 104 -21.36 -10.26 3.19
N LYS A 105 -20.11 -10.10 2.75
CA LYS A 105 -19.06 -9.45 3.57
C LYS A 105 -19.54 -8.06 3.96
N SER A 106 -20.31 -7.98 5.03
CA SER A 106 -20.74 -6.70 5.59
C SER A 106 -19.54 -6.08 6.28
N SER A 107 -19.14 -4.89 5.83
CA SER A 107 -18.09 -4.09 6.44
C SER A 107 -18.37 -3.73 7.91
N ASP A 108 -19.60 -3.98 8.38
CA ASP A 108 -20.01 -3.81 9.78
C ASP A 108 -19.74 -5.03 10.66
N LYS A 109 -19.17 -6.13 10.15
CA LYS A 109 -18.79 -7.27 10.99
C LYS A 109 -17.57 -6.93 11.86
N PRO A 110 -17.53 -7.32 13.14
CA PRO A 110 -16.38 -7.04 14.02
C PRO A 110 -15.04 -7.51 13.43
N GLU A 111 -15.03 -8.71 12.81
CA GLU A 111 -13.83 -9.30 12.21
C GLU A 111 -13.28 -8.49 11.03
N GLU A 112 -14.17 -7.99 10.16
CA GLU A 112 -13.82 -7.16 9.00
C GLU A 112 -13.33 -5.77 9.46
N ILE A 113 -13.99 -5.18 10.46
CA ILE A 113 -13.53 -3.92 11.09
C ILE A 113 -12.14 -4.10 11.69
N LEU A 114 -11.93 -5.21 12.40
CA LEU A 114 -10.66 -5.51 13.05
C LEU A 114 -9.55 -5.75 12.02
N ALA A 115 -9.83 -6.49 10.94
CA ALA A 115 -8.89 -6.72 9.84
C ALA A 115 -8.53 -5.44 9.07
N ASP A 116 -9.51 -4.59 8.76
CA ASP A 116 -9.29 -3.28 8.12
C ASP A 116 -8.47 -2.33 9.00
N ALA A 117 -8.80 -2.27 10.29
CA ALA A 117 -8.04 -1.47 11.25
C ALA A 117 -6.61 -1.99 11.40
N PHE A 118 -6.42 -3.32 11.45
CA PHE A 118 -5.11 -3.95 11.52
C PHE A 118 -4.27 -3.60 10.30
N SER A 119 -4.80 -3.77 9.09
CA SER A 119 -4.12 -3.38 7.84
C SER A 119 -3.73 -1.90 7.83
N SER A 120 -4.63 -1.05 8.32
CA SER A 120 -4.40 0.39 8.41
C SER A 120 -3.23 0.72 9.33
N PHE A 121 -3.18 0.18 10.55
CA PHE A 121 -2.06 0.43 11.47
C PHE A 121 -0.76 -0.26 11.04
N LEU A 122 -0.87 -1.45 10.47
CA LEU A 122 0.27 -2.21 9.97
C LEU A 122 0.97 -1.44 8.84
N LEU A 123 0.22 -0.86 7.91
CA LEU A 123 0.78 -0.10 6.79
C LEU A 123 1.08 1.36 7.13
N MET A 124 0.28 1.98 8.00
CA MET A 124 0.37 3.41 8.34
C MET A 124 0.47 3.62 9.86
N PRO A 125 1.61 3.30 10.50
CA PRO A 125 1.79 3.57 11.93
C PRO A 125 1.58 5.04 12.25
N SER A 126 0.89 5.35 13.35
CA SER A 126 0.54 6.73 13.72
C SER A 126 1.77 7.64 13.84
N ILE A 127 2.87 7.11 14.40
CA ILE A 127 4.14 7.82 14.54
C ILE A 127 4.78 8.04 13.16
N GLY A 128 4.78 7.03 12.28
CA GLY A 128 5.27 7.12 10.91
C GLY A 128 4.55 8.20 10.09
N ILE A 129 3.22 8.23 10.15
CA ILE A 129 2.42 9.26 9.47
C ILE A 129 2.75 10.66 10.01
N ARG A 130 2.76 10.85 11.34
CA ARG A 130 3.11 12.15 11.94
C ARG A 130 4.52 12.59 11.54
N ARG A 131 5.50 11.67 11.56
CA ARG A 131 6.87 11.91 11.10
C ARG A 131 6.90 12.39 9.65
N ALA A 132 6.19 11.70 8.76
CA ALA A 132 6.18 12.01 7.33
C ALA A 132 5.67 13.43 7.02
N PHE A 133 4.66 13.91 7.75
CA PHE A 133 4.23 15.31 7.64
C PHE A 133 5.21 16.28 8.30
N ALA A 134 5.65 15.97 9.53
CA ALA A 134 6.53 16.85 10.31
C ALA A 134 7.90 17.06 9.64
N SER A 135 8.51 16.02 9.06
CA SER A 135 9.81 16.12 8.39
C SER A 135 9.78 17.04 7.17
N ARG A 136 8.60 17.21 6.57
CA ARG A 136 8.33 18.09 5.43
C ARG A 136 7.80 19.47 5.83
N LYS A 137 7.61 19.70 7.14
CA LYS A 137 6.97 20.89 7.71
C LYS A 137 5.56 21.13 7.12
N TRP A 138 4.85 20.04 6.84
CA TRP A 138 3.47 20.10 6.34
C TRP A 138 2.49 20.01 7.50
N ASP A 139 1.41 20.78 7.42
CA ASP A 139 0.31 20.69 8.37
C ASP A 139 -0.54 19.46 8.07
N ILE A 140 -0.50 18.49 8.98
CA ILE A 140 -1.26 17.24 8.88
C ILE A 140 -2.78 17.45 8.99
N SER A 141 -3.22 18.58 9.56
CA SER A 141 -4.64 18.90 9.73
C SER A 141 -5.26 19.58 8.51
N ALA A 142 -4.43 20.19 7.65
CA ALA A 142 -4.85 20.85 6.42
C ALA A 142 -3.92 20.54 5.23
N PRO A 143 -3.69 19.26 4.90
CA PRO A 143 -2.76 18.91 3.83
C PRO A 143 -3.37 19.17 2.45
N SER A 144 -2.53 19.46 1.46
CA SER A 144 -2.95 19.53 0.05
C SER A 144 -3.10 18.13 -0.57
N PRO A 145 -3.84 17.99 -1.70
CA PRO A 145 -3.96 16.71 -2.39
C PRO A 145 -2.60 16.09 -2.77
N LEU A 146 -1.64 16.90 -3.23
CA LEU A 146 -0.31 16.41 -3.58
C LEU A 146 0.47 15.91 -2.34
N GLN A 147 0.30 16.58 -1.20
CA GLN A 147 0.94 16.15 0.06
C GLN A 147 0.38 14.80 0.53
N ILE A 148 -0.94 14.62 0.49
CA ILE A 148 -1.57 13.32 0.77
C ILE A 148 -1.07 12.25 -0.20
N ALA A 149 -1.02 12.55 -1.51
CA ALA A 149 -0.56 11.58 -2.51
C ALA A 149 0.92 11.18 -2.30
N THR A 150 1.76 12.12 -1.90
CA THR A 150 3.19 11.87 -1.59
C THR A 150 3.33 10.96 -0.37
N VAL A 151 2.64 11.28 0.74
CA VAL A 151 2.68 10.43 1.94
C VAL A 151 2.04 9.07 1.68
N ALA A 152 0.94 9.01 0.92
CA ALA A 152 0.31 7.73 0.55
C ALA A 152 1.25 6.85 -0.29
N SER A 153 2.00 7.46 -1.22
CA SER A 153 3.02 6.76 -2.01
C SER A 153 4.15 6.22 -1.13
N GLU A 154 4.63 7.03 -0.18
CA GLU A 154 5.66 6.62 0.79
C GLU A 154 5.24 5.36 1.56
N PHE A 155 3.99 5.28 2.02
CA PHE A 155 3.47 4.13 2.78
C PHE A 155 2.84 3.02 1.89
N GLY A 156 2.93 3.13 0.57
CA GLY A 156 2.42 2.11 -0.36
C GLY A 156 0.89 1.94 -0.33
N VAL A 157 0.14 2.97 0.06
CA VAL A 157 -1.33 2.95 0.20
C VAL A 157 -2.01 3.89 -0.79
N GLY A 158 -3.33 3.72 -0.96
CA GLY A 158 -4.13 4.59 -1.82
C GLY A 158 -4.36 5.97 -1.21
N TYR A 159 -4.52 6.98 -2.07
CA TYR A 159 -4.88 8.36 -1.68
C TYR A 159 -6.07 8.43 -0.71
N GLY A 160 -7.18 7.76 -1.06
CA GLY A 160 -8.38 7.72 -0.22
C GLY A 160 -8.20 6.89 1.07
N THR A 161 -7.27 5.93 1.07
CA THR A 161 -6.96 5.10 2.25
C THR A 161 -6.29 5.97 3.32
N LEU A 162 -5.27 6.76 2.96
CA LEU A 162 -4.61 7.66 3.90
C LEU A 162 -5.59 8.72 4.43
N ILE A 163 -6.44 9.31 3.58
CA ILE A 163 -7.47 10.26 4.01
C ILE A 163 -8.40 9.62 5.04
N SER A 164 -8.89 8.42 4.76
CA SER A 164 -9.77 7.69 5.69
C SER A 164 -9.08 7.42 7.03
N HIS A 165 -7.80 7.03 7.00
CA HIS A 165 -7.02 6.81 8.21
C HIS A 165 -6.81 8.10 9.02
N LEU A 166 -6.46 9.21 8.36
CA LEU A 166 -6.32 10.52 9.00
C LEU A 166 -7.65 11.03 9.61
N THR A 167 -8.78 10.66 9.02
CA THR A 167 -10.11 11.11 9.46
C THR A 167 -10.64 10.27 10.62
N TYR A 168 -10.69 8.95 10.42
CA TYR A 168 -11.43 8.04 11.29
C TYR A 168 -10.59 7.38 12.37
N VAL A 169 -9.27 7.33 12.18
CA VAL A 169 -8.37 6.63 13.10
C VAL A 169 -7.48 7.63 13.85
N LEU A 170 -6.80 8.52 13.11
CA LEU A 170 -5.88 9.47 13.72
C LEU A 170 -6.54 10.81 14.11
N HIS A 171 -7.74 11.07 13.59
CA HIS A 171 -8.53 12.28 13.86
C HIS A 171 -7.76 13.60 13.64
N HIS A 172 -6.86 13.62 12.66
CA HIS A 172 -6.10 14.81 12.28
C HIS A 172 -6.89 15.72 11.33
N ILE A 173 -7.78 15.15 10.51
CA ILE A 173 -8.63 15.90 9.58
C ILE A 173 -10.10 15.65 9.88
N GLY A 174 -10.91 16.70 9.78
CA GLY A 174 -12.37 16.61 9.93
C GLY A 174 -13.09 16.19 8.64
N GLU A 175 -14.40 15.94 8.74
CA GLU A 175 -15.23 15.52 7.59
C GLU A 175 -15.29 16.54 6.45
N GLU A 176 -15.24 17.84 6.76
CA GLU A 176 -15.20 18.89 5.74
C GLU A 176 -13.92 18.79 4.90
N GLN A 177 -12.76 18.71 5.55
CA GLN A 177 -11.46 18.58 4.89
C GLN A 177 -11.37 17.27 4.11
N ARG A 178 -11.87 16.17 4.67
CA ARG A 178 -11.99 14.88 3.98
C ARG A 178 -12.82 15.03 2.69
N THR A 179 -13.98 15.66 2.78
CA THR A 179 -14.86 15.89 1.63
C THR A 179 -14.18 16.74 0.57
N ALA A 180 -13.46 17.79 0.97
CA ALA A 180 -12.69 18.63 0.07
C ALA A 180 -11.58 17.86 -0.64
N LEU A 181 -10.77 17.10 0.09
CA LEU A 181 -9.67 16.29 -0.46
C LEU A 181 -10.16 15.22 -1.45
N LEU A 182 -11.29 14.56 -1.17
CA LEU A 182 -11.83 13.51 -2.02
C LEU A 182 -12.45 14.04 -3.33
N LYS A 183 -12.65 15.35 -3.49
CA LYS A 183 -13.02 15.96 -4.78
C LYS A 183 -11.88 15.84 -5.81
N THR A 184 -10.63 15.85 -5.35
CA THR A 184 -9.48 15.68 -6.23
C THR A 184 -9.18 14.20 -6.42
N LYS A 185 -9.36 13.70 -7.65
CA LYS A 185 -9.06 12.32 -8.01
C LYS A 185 -7.55 12.13 -8.22
N PRO A 186 -6.97 10.94 -7.96
CA PRO A 186 -5.55 10.66 -8.20
C PRO A 186 -5.08 11.00 -9.62
N GLN A 187 -5.94 10.81 -10.63
CA GLN A 187 -5.65 11.19 -12.01
C GLN A 187 -5.41 12.70 -12.18
N GLN A 188 -6.14 13.55 -11.44
CA GLN A 188 -5.96 15.00 -11.48
C GLN A 188 -4.64 15.42 -10.84
N ILE A 189 -4.25 14.76 -9.73
CA ILE A 189 -2.96 14.98 -9.07
C ILE A 189 -1.81 14.57 -10.00
N ARG A 190 -1.93 13.42 -10.67
CA ARG A 190 -0.96 12.99 -11.68
C ARG A 190 -0.83 14.04 -12.79
N ARG A 191 -1.96 14.53 -13.32
CA ARG A 191 -2.00 15.54 -14.39
C ARG A 191 -1.41 16.89 -13.99
N SER A 192 -1.37 17.23 -12.71
CA SER A 192 -0.66 18.45 -12.27
C SER A 192 0.86 18.29 -12.26
N ILE A 193 1.37 17.06 -12.38
CA ILE A 193 2.82 16.76 -12.43
C ILE A 193 3.25 16.47 -13.87
N ILE A 194 2.46 15.68 -14.61
CA ILE A 194 2.78 15.23 -15.97
C ILE A 194 1.53 15.17 -16.85
N ALA A 195 1.62 15.70 -18.06
CA ALA A 195 0.51 15.70 -19.04
C ALA A 195 0.37 14.36 -19.80
N ASP A 196 1.33 13.44 -19.65
CA ASP A 196 1.32 12.10 -20.23
C ASP A 196 0.18 11.25 -19.64
N ASP A 197 -0.81 10.97 -20.48
CA ASP A 197 -1.97 10.13 -20.13
C ASP A 197 -1.72 8.63 -20.37
N THR A 198 -0.53 8.23 -20.85
CA THR A 198 -0.13 6.81 -21.01
C THR A 198 0.22 6.13 -19.69
N LEU A 199 0.49 6.90 -18.64
CA LEU A 199 0.80 6.37 -17.31
C LEU A 199 -0.47 5.92 -16.59
N THR A 200 -0.49 4.67 -16.14
CA THR A 200 -1.63 4.11 -15.39
C THR A 200 -1.64 4.55 -13.92
N ALA A 201 -0.47 4.76 -13.33
CA ALA A 201 -0.27 5.28 -11.97
C ALA A 201 1.00 6.15 -11.90
N LEU A 202 1.13 6.98 -10.86
CA LEU A 202 2.33 7.78 -10.61
C LEU A 202 2.52 7.99 -9.09
N PRO A 203 3.06 6.99 -8.36
CA PRO A 203 3.56 7.22 -7.01
C PRO A 203 4.64 8.31 -7.01
N VAL A 204 4.62 9.15 -5.97
CA VAL A 204 5.48 10.32 -5.83
C VAL A 204 6.38 10.16 -4.61
N PHE A 205 7.68 10.26 -4.81
CA PHE A 205 8.68 10.21 -3.75
C PHE A 205 9.52 11.48 -3.79
N ASP A 206 9.68 12.11 -2.64
CA ASP A 206 10.56 13.25 -2.44
C ASP A 206 11.78 12.87 -1.59
N GLY A 207 12.67 13.84 -1.32
CA GLY A 207 13.87 13.63 -0.51
C GLY A 207 13.64 13.26 0.96
N HIS A 208 12.40 13.30 1.45
CA HIS A 208 12.04 12.92 2.82
C HIS A 208 11.47 11.51 2.91
N SER A 209 11.23 10.84 1.79
CA SER A 209 10.57 9.53 1.74
C SER A 209 11.48 8.45 2.34
N LEU A 210 10.94 7.65 3.27
CA LEU A 210 11.71 6.60 3.98
C LEU A 210 11.49 5.19 3.43
N THR A 211 10.64 5.01 2.42
CA THR A 211 10.41 3.67 1.86
C THR A 211 11.70 3.06 1.29
N SER A 212 11.98 1.82 1.69
CA SER A 212 13.12 1.05 1.18
C SER A 212 12.78 0.23 -0.06
N THR A 213 11.49 0.03 -0.34
CA THR A 213 11.00 -0.85 -1.41
C THR A 213 9.74 -0.27 -2.05
N VAL A 214 9.74 -0.19 -3.38
CA VAL A 214 8.59 0.29 -4.16
C VAL A 214 8.24 -0.75 -5.20
N ASP A 215 6.97 -1.13 -5.25
CA ASP A 215 6.45 -2.01 -6.29
C ASP A 215 5.75 -1.19 -7.38
N LEU A 216 6.06 -1.51 -8.63
CA LEU A 216 5.41 -0.97 -9.82
C LEU A 216 4.92 -2.12 -10.70
N ASP A 217 3.88 -1.88 -11.48
CA ASP A 217 3.61 -2.66 -12.70
C ASP A 217 4.25 -1.96 -13.90
N ILE A 218 4.59 -2.73 -14.93
CA ILE A 218 4.93 -2.18 -16.26
C ILE A 218 3.82 -1.20 -16.71
N GLY A 219 4.22 -0.05 -17.23
CA GLY A 219 3.32 1.05 -17.62
C GLY A 219 2.96 2.02 -16.50
N ASN A 220 3.26 1.71 -15.23
CA ASN A 220 3.23 2.73 -14.17
C ASN A 220 4.35 3.75 -14.40
N GLY A 221 4.14 4.97 -13.92
CA GLY A 221 5.20 5.94 -13.73
C GLY A 221 5.75 5.92 -12.32
N ILE A 222 6.84 6.66 -12.08
CA ILE A 222 7.35 7.01 -10.76
C ILE A 222 7.91 8.43 -10.82
N ALA A 223 7.54 9.27 -9.86
CA ALA A 223 8.12 10.60 -9.68
C ALA A 223 9.18 10.55 -8.59
N LEU A 224 10.42 10.92 -8.95
CA LEU A 224 11.59 10.89 -8.08
C LEU A 224 12.20 12.29 -8.01
N PRO A 225 12.97 12.64 -6.95
CA PRO A 225 13.73 13.90 -6.95
C PRO A 225 14.64 14.00 -8.17
N LYS A 226 14.78 15.17 -8.79
CA LYS A 226 15.55 15.36 -10.05
C LYS A 226 16.99 14.84 -10.03
N LEU A 227 17.63 14.86 -8.87
CA LEU A 227 19.02 14.42 -8.68
C LEU A 227 19.13 12.96 -8.21
N SER A 228 18.09 12.15 -8.48
CA SER A 228 18.12 10.74 -8.14
C SER A 228 19.01 9.96 -9.09
N GLU A 229 19.86 9.11 -8.54
CA GLU A 229 20.67 8.18 -9.32
C GLU A 229 19.96 6.85 -9.44
N ILE A 230 19.88 6.33 -10.66
CA ILE A 230 19.27 5.04 -10.97
C ILE A 230 20.37 4.06 -11.35
N LYS A 231 20.44 2.92 -10.66
CA LYS A 231 21.33 1.80 -10.98
C LYS A 231 20.50 0.60 -11.42
N GLY A 232 20.60 0.26 -12.70
CA GLY A 232 19.83 -0.78 -13.38
C GLY A 232 19.00 -0.21 -14.53
N GLU A 233 18.31 -1.09 -15.26
CA GLU A 233 17.45 -0.74 -16.39
C GLU A 233 15.97 -0.92 -16.01
N GLY A 234 15.05 -0.47 -16.88
CA GLY A 234 13.60 -0.68 -16.73
C GLY A 234 12.81 0.54 -16.24
N LEU A 235 13.48 1.66 -15.98
CA LEU A 235 12.87 2.97 -15.81
C LEU A 235 13.34 3.90 -16.93
N ASP A 236 12.43 4.25 -17.84
CA ASP A 236 12.70 5.16 -18.95
C ASP A 236 12.33 6.58 -18.54
N TYR A 237 13.26 7.51 -18.62
CA TYR A 237 12.98 8.93 -18.35
C TYR A 237 11.95 9.46 -19.35
N LEU A 238 10.92 10.15 -18.84
CA LEU A 238 9.90 10.81 -19.65
C LEU A 238 10.15 12.31 -19.73
N GLN A 239 10.09 12.98 -18.58
CA GLN A 239 10.22 14.42 -18.46
C GLN A 239 10.44 14.84 -17.00
N ASP A 240 10.79 16.12 -16.82
CA ASP A 240 10.67 16.79 -15.54
C ASP A 240 9.22 17.25 -15.28
N GLY A 241 8.84 17.30 -14.01
CA GLY A 241 7.55 17.83 -13.55
C GLY A 241 7.70 18.46 -12.17
N GLY A 242 7.69 19.79 -12.10
CA GLY A 242 7.99 20.52 -10.85
C GLY A 242 9.39 20.18 -10.33
N ASP A 243 9.47 19.69 -9.09
CA ASP A 243 10.72 19.27 -8.41
C ASP A 243 11.10 17.81 -8.68
N PHE A 244 10.38 17.13 -9.57
CA PHE A 244 10.55 15.70 -9.84
C PHE A 244 11.05 15.43 -11.25
N ALA A 245 11.84 14.37 -11.40
CA ALA A 245 12.06 13.67 -12.66
C ALA A 245 11.08 12.48 -12.72
N ILE A 246 10.38 12.34 -13.85
CA ILE A 246 9.35 11.32 -14.07
C ILE A 246 9.91 10.22 -14.94
N TYR A 247 9.73 8.98 -14.51
CA TYR A 247 10.15 7.79 -15.24
C TYR A 247 8.96 6.86 -15.47
N LYS A 248 9.01 6.07 -16.53
CA LYS A 248 8.05 5.00 -16.84
C LYS A 248 8.69 3.64 -16.59
N ALA A 249 7.97 2.77 -15.90
CA ALA A 249 8.35 1.37 -15.73
C ALA A 249 8.11 0.60 -17.03
N THR A 250 9.16 0.06 -17.64
CA THR A 250 9.12 -0.55 -18.98
C THR A 250 9.52 -2.01 -19.00
N LYS A 251 10.32 -2.47 -18.02
CA LYS A 251 10.85 -3.84 -17.98
C LYS A 251 10.65 -4.46 -16.60
N ARG A 252 10.24 -5.73 -16.56
CA ARG A 252 10.18 -6.53 -15.32
C ARG A 252 11.60 -6.71 -14.79
N THR A 253 11.89 -6.18 -13.60
CA THR A 253 13.25 -6.19 -13.05
C THR A 253 13.27 -5.69 -11.59
N LYS A 254 14.45 -5.65 -10.99
CA LYS A 254 14.73 -4.97 -9.71
C LYS A 254 15.89 -4.01 -9.91
N LEU A 255 15.69 -2.76 -9.55
CA LEU A 255 16.72 -1.72 -9.65
C LEU A 255 16.87 -0.94 -8.35
N LYS A 256 17.96 -0.17 -8.24
CA LYS A 256 18.19 0.70 -7.09
C LYS A 256 18.06 2.15 -7.50
N VAL A 257 17.33 2.92 -6.70
CA VAL A 257 17.24 4.38 -6.83
C VAL A 257 17.85 4.99 -5.58
N ARG A 258 18.77 5.94 -5.76
CA ARG A 258 19.41 6.70 -4.68
C ARG A 258 19.02 8.17 -4.80
N ALA A 259 18.35 8.69 -3.77
CA ALA A 259 18.00 10.10 -3.64
C ALA A 259 18.74 10.69 -2.43
N GLY A 260 19.85 11.39 -2.68
CA GLY A 260 20.75 11.88 -1.63
C GLY A 260 21.36 10.72 -0.83
N LEU A 261 21.09 10.68 0.48
CA LEU A 261 21.55 9.61 1.38
C LEU A 261 20.61 8.42 1.45
N ARG A 262 19.42 8.50 0.84
CA ARG A 262 18.40 7.45 0.87
C ARG A 262 18.54 6.56 -0.35
N GLN A 263 18.31 5.27 -0.17
CA GLN A 263 18.28 4.29 -1.23
C GLN A 263 17.01 3.45 -1.11
N MET A 264 16.31 3.28 -2.23
CA MET A 264 15.17 2.38 -2.35
C MET A 264 15.41 1.33 -3.44
N THR A 265 14.75 0.20 -3.31
CA THR A 265 14.67 -0.83 -4.33
C THR A 265 13.36 -0.68 -5.07
N VAL A 266 13.40 -0.43 -6.38
CA VAL A 266 12.20 -0.45 -7.21
C VAL A 266 12.09 -1.83 -7.83
N ARG A 267 10.96 -2.50 -7.60
CA ARG A 267 10.64 -3.82 -8.15
C ARG A 267 9.51 -3.68 -9.16
N ILE A 268 9.81 -3.95 -10.43
CA ILE A 268 8.87 -3.81 -11.53
C ILE A 268 8.37 -5.21 -11.90
N GLY A 269 7.06 -5.42 -11.77
CA GLY A 269 6.39 -6.66 -12.15
C GLY A 269 5.56 -6.50 -13.42
N PRO A 270 5.14 -7.60 -14.07
CA PRO A 270 4.22 -7.53 -15.19
C PRO A 270 2.84 -7.07 -14.71
N THR A 271 2.09 -6.46 -15.62
CA THR A 271 0.65 -6.20 -15.40
C THR A 271 -0.08 -7.53 -15.25
N GLU A 272 -1.06 -7.58 -14.36
CA GLU A 272 -1.95 -8.75 -14.21
C GLU A 272 -1.23 -10.07 -13.84
N TYR A 273 -0.04 -10.00 -13.22
CA TYR A 273 0.77 -11.16 -12.81
C TYR A 273 -0.04 -12.29 -12.13
N GLU A 274 0.26 -13.53 -12.50
CA GLU A 274 -0.27 -14.74 -11.85
C GLU A 274 0.86 -15.59 -11.31
N GLY A 275 0.80 -15.94 -10.02
CA GLY A 275 1.84 -16.74 -9.37
C GLY A 275 2.19 -16.26 -7.98
N LEU A 276 3.24 -16.86 -7.41
CA LEU A 276 3.70 -16.52 -6.07
C LEU A 276 4.43 -15.18 -6.08
N MET A 277 4.21 -14.36 -5.04
CA MET A 277 4.85 -13.06 -4.91
C MET A 277 6.38 -13.12 -5.07
N LYS A 278 7.03 -14.14 -4.50
CA LYS A 278 8.51 -14.30 -4.59
C LYS A 278 9.07 -14.36 -6.01
N HIS A 279 8.24 -14.73 -6.99
CA HIS A 279 8.64 -14.82 -8.40
C HIS A 279 8.20 -13.59 -9.21
N ARG A 280 7.36 -12.70 -8.68
CA ARG A 280 6.75 -11.58 -9.42
C ARG A 280 7.77 -10.69 -10.14
N HIS A 281 8.95 -10.50 -9.56
CA HIS A 281 9.97 -9.57 -10.05
C HIS A 281 11.25 -10.25 -10.54
N VAL A 282 11.27 -11.58 -10.62
CA VAL A 282 12.39 -12.32 -11.20
C VAL A 282 12.22 -12.28 -12.72
N GLU A 283 13.28 -11.98 -13.47
CA GLU A 283 13.25 -12.07 -14.93
C GLU A 283 12.91 -13.53 -15.31
N GLU A 284 12.07 -13.72 -16.32
CA GLU A 284 11.90 -15.07 -16.87
C GLU A 284 13.24 -15.45 -17.51
N GLU A 285 13.87 -16.50 -17.00
CA GLU A 285 14.94 -17.15 -17.75
C GLU A 285 14.28 -17.60 -19.06
N ASN A 286 14.73 -17.03 -20.18
CA ASN A 286 14.39 -17.58 -21.49
C ASN A 286 14.97 -19.00 -21.49
N ASP A 287 14.12 -20.00 -21.33
CA ASP A 287 14.43 -21.37 -21.73
C ASP A 287 14.57 -21.36 -23.27
N ASP A 288 15.76 -21.01 -23.75
CA ASP A 288 16.25 -21.33 -25.11
C ASP A 288 16.87 -22.73 -25.12
#